data_AF-A0A1M7R5N6-F1
#
_entry.id   AF-A0A1M7R5N6-F1
#
_cell.length_a   1.000
_cell.length_b   1.000
_cell.length_c   1.000
_cell.angle_alpha   90.00
_cell.angle_beta   90.00
_cell.angle_gamma   90.00
#
_symmetry.space_group_name_H-M   'P 1'
#
loop_
_entity.id
_entity.type
_entity.pdbx_description
1 polymer ?
#
loop_
_entity_poly.entity_id
_entity_poly.type
_entity_poly.pdbx_seq_one_letter_code
_entity_poly.pdbx_strand_id
1 'polypeptide(L)'
;MFKKLILTKLCFLMLFGAIAQSGIPTYSRSTTGFEEPESGSSRIVLMKNGNTLFFHFTPKKGIDVTVYDQKHHEKGIVNNKVDSWKQKKMRSASLKGVYEINGQAVVFIQQFIKKRPTLYRMVFDAKSGRKIKEDMVASMQRVSMGKAYGMAFGGLSVLTTTRK
;
A
#
# COMPACT_ATOMS: atom_id res chain seq x y z
N MET A 1 -28.83 -47.10 -19.40
CA MET A 1 -27.97 -46.99 -18.20
C MET A 1 -26.54 -46.51 -18.50
N PHE A 2 -25.95 -46.83 -19.65
CA PHE A 2 -24.58 -46.42 -20.03
C PHE A 2 -24.28 -44.90 -19.99
N LYS A 3 -25.21 -44.04 -20.42
CA LYS A 3 -25.01 -42.58 -20.43
C LYS A 3 -24.83 -41.97 -19.02
N LYS A 4 -25.50 -42.53 -18.01
CA LYS A 4 -25.36 -42.08 -16.60
C LYS A 4 -24.00 -42.50 -16.03
N LEU A 5 -23.50 -43.67 -16.42
CA LEU A 5 -22.17 -44.15 -16.01
C LEU A 5 -21.03 -43.28 -16.56
N ILE A 6 -21.17 -42.80 -17.80
CA ILE A 6 -20.18 -41.91 -18.45
C ILE A 6 -20.16 -40.53 -17.76
N LEU A 7 -21.32 -39.96 -17.47
CA LEU A 7 -21.41 -38.64 -16.82
C LEU A 7 -20.84 -38.65 -15.40
N THR A 8 -21.05 -39.76 -14.66
CA THR A 8 -20.52 -39.91 -13.30
C THR A 8 -18.98 -40.02 -13.31
N LYS A 9 -18.41 -40.76 -14.27
CA LYS A 9 -16.95 -40.84 -14.45
C LYS A 9 -16.33 -39.49 -14.86
N LEU A 10 -17.03 -38.70 -15.68
CA LEU A 10 -16.58 -37.38 -16.10
C LEU A 10 -16.57 -36.37 -14.94
N CYS A 11 -17.59 -36.40 -14.06
CA CYS A 11 -17.59 -35.60 -12.83
C CYS A 11 -16.47 -36.01 -11.86
N PHE A 12 -16.19 -37.31 -11.73
CA PHE A 12 -15.12 -37.80 -10.86
C PHE A 12 -13.72 -37.41 -11.38
N LEU A 13 -13.52 -37.38 -12.71
CA LEU A 13 -12.29 -36.92 -13.35
C LEU A 13 -12.05 -35.41 -13.15
N MET A 14 -13.11 -34.60 -13.17
CA MET A 14 -13.00 -33.15 -12.90
C MET A 14 -12.68 -32.83 -11.44
N LEU A 15 -13.09 -33.67 -10.48
CA LEU A 15 -12.78 -33.49 -9.06
C LEU A 15 -11.30 -33.78 -8.73
N PHE A 16 -10.65 -34.68 -9.46
CA PHE A 16 -9.22 -34.99 -9.28
C PHE A 16 -8.27 -33.97 -9.96
N GLY A 17 -8.74 -33.21 -10.95
CA GLY A 17 -7.93 -32.18 -11.61
C GLY A 17 -7.69 -30.92 -10.75
N ALA A 18 -8.52 -30.70 -9.72
CA ALA A 18 -8.47 -29.49 -8.90
C ALA A 18 -7.42 -29.51 -7.77
N ILE A 19 -6.77 -30.65 -7.52
CA ILE A 19 -5.86 -30.84 -6.37
C ILE A 19 -4.38 -30.57 -6.71
N ALA A 20 -4.04 -30.28 -7.98
CA ALA A 20 -2.66 -30.36 -8.48
C ALA A 20 -1.86 -29.04 -8.50
N GLN A 21 -2.29 -27.97 -7.83
CA GLN A 21 -1.55 -26.70 -7.81
C GLN A 21 -1.35 -26.15 -6.40
N SER A 22 -0.68 -26.93 -5.55
CA SER A 22 -0.09 -26.43 -4.31
C SER A 22 1.42 -26.64 -4.37
N GLY A 23 2.08 -25.96 -5.31
CA GLY A 23 3.54 -25.86 -5.29
C GLY A 23 3.96 -25.03 -4.08
N ILE A 24 4.97 -25.50 -3.33
CA ILE A 24 5.65 -24.66 -2.34
C ILE A 24 6.22 -23.46 -3.11
N PRO A 25 5.90 -22.21 -2.72
CA PRO A 25 6.41 -21.04 -3.42
C PRO A 25 7.94 -21.05 -3.33
N THR A 26 8.59 -21.29 -4.46
CA THR A 26 10.04 -21.13 -4.60
C THR A 26 10.37 -19.65 -4.65
N TYR A 27 11.15 -19.16 -3.69
CA TYR A 27 11.69 -17.80 -3.73
C TYR A 27 13.15 -17.84 -4.18
N SER A 28 13.55 -16.90 -5.03
CA SER A 28 14.96 -16.61 -5.27
C SER A 28 15.28 -15.24 -4.67
N ARG A 29 16.50 -15.08 -4.15
CA ARG A 29 17.01 -13.75 -3.79
C ARG A 29 17.43 -13.04 -5.06
N SER A 30 17.19 -11.73 -5.12
CA SER A 30 17.79 -10.89 -6.15
C SER A 30 19.31 -10.99 -6.03
N THR A 31 19.99 -11.11 -7.18
CA THR A 31 21.45 -11.17 -7.26
C THR A 31 22.10 -9.83 -6.87
N THR A 32 21.37 -8.73 -7.08
CA THR A 32 21.71 -7.41 -6.59
C THR A 32 20.92 -7.13 -5.31
N GLY A 33 21.63 -6.79 -4.22
CA GLY A 33 21.01 -6.15 -3.07
C GLY A 33 20.56 -4.74 -3.43
N PHE A 34 19.55 -4.22 -2.73
CA PHE A 34 19.20 -2.80 -2.78
C PHE A 34 19.64 -2.13 -1.48
N GLU A 35 19.89 -0.82 -1.53
CA GLU A 35 20.27 -0.05 -0.35
C GLU A 35 19.13 -0.09 0.68
N GLU A 36 19.40 -0.66 1.85
CA GLU A 36 18.40 -0.76 2.89
C GLU A 36 18.12 0.64 3.46
N PRO A 37 16.85 1.07 3.50
CA PRO A 37 16.57 2.42 3.96
C PRO A 37 16.84 2.58 5.46
N GLU A 38 17.81 3.41 5.81
CA GLU A 38 18.22 3.64 7.21
C GLU A 38 17.14 4.29 8.09
N SER A 39 16.18 5.00 7.49
CA SER A 39 15.14 5.73 8.23
C SER A 39 13.87 5.92 7.41
N GLY A 40 12.74 6.13 8.06
CA GLY A 40 11.47 6.39 7.40
C GLY A 40 10.49 5.23 7.50
N SER A 41 9.60 5.10 6.51
CA SER A 41 8.62 4.01 6.46
C SER A 41 8.51 3.48 5.04
N SER A 42 8.63 2.16 4.90
CA SER A 42 8.59 1.51 3.59
C SER A 42 7.38 0.59 3.46
N ARG A 43 6.81 0.52 2.26
CA ARG A 43 5.71 -0.38 1.90
C ARG A 43 5.93 -0.88 0.48
N ILE A 44 5.53 -2.12 0.23
CA ILE A 44 5.60 -2.73 -1.09
C ILE A 44 4.19 -3.13 -1.53
N VAL A 45 3.91 -3.03 -2.82
CA VAL A 45 2.67 -3.52 -3.42
C VAL A 45 3.01 -4.27 -4.71
N LEU A 46 2.53 -5.51 -4.79
CA LEU A 46 2.52 -6.28 -6.02
C LEU A 46 1.25 -5.93 -6.79
N MET A 47 1.41 -5.41 -7.99
CA MET A 47 0.31 -4.99 -8.85
C MET A 47 -0.19 -6.17 -9.70
N LYS A 48 -1.48 -6.17 -10.06
CA LYS A 48 -2.08 -7.19 -10.95
C LYS A 48 -1.47 -7.20 -12.35
N ASN A 49 -0.86 -6.10 -12.79
CA ASN A 49 -0.11 -6.07 -14.05
C ASN A 49 1.27 -6.77 -13.96
N GLY A 50 1.62 -7.33 -12.79
CA GLY A 50 2.86 -8.04 -12.51
C GLY A 50 4.02 -7.15 -12.04
N ASN A 51 3.92 -5.83 -12.16
CA ASN A 51 4.94 -4.93 -11.62
C ASN A 51 4.87 -4.88 -10.09
N THR A 52 6.00 -4.57 -9.46
CA THR A 52 6.06 -4.32 -8.03
C THR A 52 6.49 -2.89 -7.78
N LEU A 53 5.79 -2.18 -6.88
CA LEU A 53 6.19 -0.84 -6.47
C LEU A 53 6.63 -0.88 -5.01
N PHE A 54 7.84 -0.41 -4.78
CA PHE A 54 8.40 -0.20 -3.45
C PHE A 54 8.37 1.29 -3.12
N PHE A 55 7.57 1.65 -2.13
CA PHE A 55 7.40 2.99 -1.62
C PHE A 55 8.29 3.19 -0.41
N HIS A 56 9.13 4.21 -0.47
CA HIS A 56 9.96 4.63 0.65
C HIS A 56 9.64 6.08 1.04
N PHE A 57 9.03 6.24 2.21
CA PHE A 57 8.64 7.54 2.75
C PHE A 57 9.71 8.05 3.72
N THR A 58 10.23 9.25 3.48
CA THR A 58 11.07 9.95 4.46
C THR A 58 10.57 11.38 4.73
N PRO A 59 10.68 11.86 5.98
CA PRO A 59 10.32 13.23 6.31
C PRO A 59 11.09 14.30 5.54
N LYS A 60 12.29 13.98 5.04
CA LYS A 60 13.17 14.92 4.32
C LYS A 60 12.95 14.87 2.81
N LYS A 61 12.91 13.67 2.20
CA LYS A 61 12.96 13.50 0.73
C LYS A 61 11.58 13.33 0.08
N GLY A 62 10.52 13.09 0.84
CA GLY A 62 9.20 12.83 0.25
C GLY A 62 8.90 11.34 0.15
N ILE A 63 8.38 10.93 -1.01
CA ILE A 63 8.08 9.53 -1.32
C ILE A 63 8.92 9.13 -2.52
N ASP A 64 9.89 8.27 -2.29
CA ASP A 64 10.61 7.58 -3.35
C ASP A 64 9.83 6.33 -3.75
N VAL A 65 9.71 6.09 -5.06
CA VAL A 65 9.04 4.92 -5.61
C VAL A 65 10.01 4.19 -6.51
N THR A 66 10.43 3.00 -6.10
CA THR A 66 11.18 2.08 -6.96
C THR A 66 10.19 1.18 -7.68
N VAL A 67 10.29 1.12 -9.00
CA VAL A 67 9.45 0.24 -9.82
C VAL A 67 10.25 -0.97 -10.24
N TYR A 68 9.71 -2.15 -9.99
CA TYR A 68 10.19 -3.40 -10.53
C TYR A 68 9.23 -3.90 -11.60
N ASP A 69 9.78 -4.44 -12.69
CA ASP A 69 8.99 -5.02 -13.75
C ASP A 69 8.39 -6.38 -13.36
N GLN A 70 7.73 -7.04 -14.33
CA GLN A 70 7.11 -8.36 -14.15
C GLN A 70 8.10 -9.48 -13.85
N LYS A 71 9.39 -9.27 -14.14
CA LYS A 71 10.49 -10.18 -13.79
C LYS A 71 11.18 -9.76 -12.48
N HIS A 72 10.62 -8.75 -11.82
CA HIS A 72 11.12 -8.12 -10.60
C HIS A 72 12.52 -7.51 -10.75
N HIS A 73 12.88 -7.08 -11.96
CA HIS A 73 14.07 -6.26 -12.19
C HIS A 73 13.74 -4.79 -11.97
N GLU A 74 14.65 -4.07 -11.32
CA GLU A 74 14.51 -2.64 -11.08
C GLU A 74 14.50 -1.87 -12.41
N LYS A 75 13.44 -1.09 -12.65
CA LYS A 75 13.35 -0.14 -13.78
C LYS A 75 13.84 1.26 -13.42
N GLY A 76 13.89 1.58 -12.14
CA GLY A 76 14.42 2.84 -11.62
C GLY A 76 13.61 3.41 -10.45
N ILE A 77 14.12 4.52 -9.93
CA ILE A 77 13.58 5.23 -8.76
C ILE A 77 13.01 6.57 -9.20
N VAL A 78 11.79 6.87 -8.76
CA VAL A 78 11.13 8.16 -8.96
C VAL A 78 10.91 8.86 -7.64
N ASN A 79 11.55 10.01 -7.45
CA ASN A 79 11.28 10.89 -6.32
C ASN A 79 10.01 11.69 -6.57
N ASN A 80 8.97 11.44 -5.77
CA ASN A 80 7.70 12.15 -5.86
C ASN A 80 7.58 13.18 -4.74
N LYS A 81 7.41 14.45 -5.14
CA LYS A 81 7.13 15.54 -4.21
C LYS A 81 5.68 15.46 -3.71
N VAL A 82 5.45 15.95 -2.51
CA VAL A 82 4.12 16.10 -1.93
C VAL A 82 3.70 17.55 -2.05
N ASP A 83 2.58 17.81 -2.72
CA ASP A 83 2.21 19.18 -3.10
C ASP A 83 1.18 19.79 -2.14
N SER A 84 0.31 18.98 -1.52
CA SER A 84 -0.78 19.50 -0.69
C SER A 84 -0.33 20.06 0.65
N TRP A 85 0.93 19.88 1.03
CA TRP A 85 1.50 20.51 2.22
C TRP A 85 2.99 20.81 2.07
N LYS A 86 3.43 21.82 2.83
CA LYS A 86 4.85 22.18 2.91
C LYS A 86 5.67 20.98 3.37
N GLN A 87 6.76 20.66 2.67
CA GLN A 87 7.67 19.55 2.97
C GLN A 87 8.13 19.53 4.45
N LYS A 88 8.31 20.69 5.11
CA LYS A 88 8.61 20.78 6.55
C LYS A 88 7.58 20.07 7.46
N LYS A 89 6.35 19.87 7.01
CA LYS A 89 5.28 19.17 7.75
C LYS A 89 5.28 17.65 7.58
N MET A 90 6.12 17.12 6.68
CA MET A 90 6.31 15.67 6.49
C MET A 90 6.78 14.96 7.76
N ARG A 91 7.47 15.65 8.68
CA ARG A 91 7.85 15.11 9.99
C ARG A 91 6.67 14.63 10.84
N SER A 92 5.48 15.19 10.61
CA SER A 92 4.24 14.84 11.30
C SER A 92 3.32 13.95 10.46
N ALA A 93 3.79 13.50 9.29
CA ALA A 93 3.04 12.63 8.40
C ALA A 93 3.42 11.17 8.64
N SER A 94 2.43 10.29 8.55
CA SER A 94 2.53 8.86 8.78
C SER A 94 1.88 8.13 7.63
N LEU A 95 2.64 7.23 7.01
CA LEU A 95 2.15 6.29 5.99
C LEU A 95 1.18 5.30 6.66
N LYS A 96 -0.07 5.27 6.18
CA LYS A 96 -1.14 4.42 6.74
C LYS A 96 -1.35 3.14 5.95
N GLY A 97 -1.26 3.20 4.63
CA GLY A 97 -1.45 2.02 3.79
C GLY A 97 -1.11 2.27 2.33
N VAL A 98 -0.88 1.19 1.61
CA VAL A 98 -0.66 1.15 0.17
C VAL A 98 -1.52 0.03 -0.40
N TYR A 99 -2.28 0.34 -1.44
CA TYR A 99 -3.22 -0.60 -2.06
C TYR A 99 -3.21 -0.44 -3.56
N GLU A 100 -3.47 -1.51 -4.29
CA GLU A 100 -3.88 -1.40 -5.68
C GLU A 100 -5.38 -1.07 -5.74
N ILE A 101 -5.74 0.01 -6.43
CA ILE A 101 -7.12 0.40 -6.70
C ILE A 101 -7.23 0.77 -8.17
N ASN A 102 -8.12 0.10 -8.91
CA ASN A 102 -8.35 0.34 -10.33
C ASN A 102 -7.05 0.32 -11.19
N GLY A 103 -6.14 -0.61 -10.90
CA GLY A 103 -4.87 -0.75 -11.62
C GLY A 103 -3.82 0.33 -11.30
N GLN A 104 -4.08 1.18 -10.32
CA GLN A 104 -3.15 2.21 -9.84
C GLN A 104 -2.70 1.90 -8.41
N ALA A 105 -1.48 2.30 -8.07
CA ALA A 105 -1.02 2.21 -6.70
C ALA A 105 -1.52 3.43 -5.92
N VAL A 106 -2.23 3.21 -4.83
CA VAL A 106 -2.84 4.25 -4.01
C VAL A 106 -2.25 4.20 -2.61
N VAL A 107 -1.68 5.33 -2.20
CA VAL A 107 -1.01 5.52 -0.92
C VAL A 107 -1.83 6.44 -0.04
N PHE A 108 -2.07 6.02 1.20
CA PHE A 108 -2.75 6.82 2.20
C PHE A 108 -1.76 7.35 3.23
N ILE A 109 -1.72 8.67 3.39
CA ILE A 109 -0.86 9.36 4.35
C ILE A 109 -1.72 10.20 5.27
N GLN A 110 -1.54 10.03 6.58
CA GLN A 110 -2.14 10.90 7.58
C GLN A 110 -1.15 11.97 7.99
N GLN A 111 -1.61 13.21 8.11
CA GLN A 111 -0.86 14.33 8.66
C GLN A 111 -1.70 15.10 9.69
N PHE A 112 -1.05 15.68 10.70
CA PHE A 112 -1.69 16.63 11.60
C PHE A 112 -1.52 18.07 11.13
N ILE A 113 -2.62 18.70 10.70
CA ILE A 113 -2.65 20.11 10.29
C ILE A 113 -3.38 20.91 11.36
N LYS A 114 -2.69 21.83 12.04
CA LYS A 114 -3.28 22.62 13.16
C LYS A 114 -3.96 21.73 14.22
N LYS A 115 -3.32 20.60 14.57
CA LYS A 115 -3.84 19.55 15.48
C LYS A 115 -5.10 18.83 14.97
N ARG A 116 -5.39 18.88 13.67
CA ARG A 116 -6.45 18.10 13.01
C ARG A 116 -5.84 16.94 12.22
N PRO A 117 -6.14 15.68 12.54
CA PRO A 117 -5.74 14.54 11.73
C PRO A 117 -6.42 14.64 10.37
N THR A 118 -5.62 14.65 9.32
CA THR A 118 -6.07 14.81 7.93
C THR A 118 -5.48 13.69 7.11
N LEU A 119 -6.33 12.97 6.39
CA LEU A 119 -5.95 11.85 5.54
C LEU A 119 -5.90 12.31 4.10
N TYR A 120 -4.80 11.97 3.44
CA TYR A 120 -4.57 12.23 2.04
C TYR A 120 -4.45 10.92 1.28
N ARG A 121 -4.95 10.93 0.05
CA ARG A 121 -4.85 9.85 -0.91
C ARG A 121 -3.97 10.32 -2.06
N MET A 122 -2.85 9.63 -2.25
CA MET A 122 -1.95 9.84 -3.37
C MET A 122 -2.06 8.66 -4.33
N VAL A 123 -2.15 8.95 -5.62
CA VAL A 123 -2.33 7.97 -6.69
C VAL A 123 -1.09 7.98 -7.56
N PHE A 124 -0.55 6.81 -7.85
CA PHE A 124 0.68 6.61 -8.61
C PHE A 124 0.44 5.71 -9.80
N ASP A 125 1.12 6.01 -10.90
CA ASP A 125 1.14 5.16 -12.08
C ASP A 125 1.88 3.85 -11.79
N ALA A 126 1.25 2.72 -12.12
CA ALA A 126 1.76 1.40 -11.85
C ALA A 126 2.94 0.97 -12.74
N LYS A 127 3.23 1.70 -13.83
CA LYS A 127 4.33 1.42 -14.75
C LYS A 127 5.52 2.32 -14.51
N SER A 128 5.27 3.59 -14.20
CA SER A 128 6.33 4.61 -14.06
C SER A 128 6.60 5.01 -12.62
N GLY A 129 5.75 4.65 -11.65
CA GLY A 129 5.89 5.08 -10.25
C GLY A 129 5.69 6.59 -10.03
N ARG A 130 5.20 7.31 -11.05
CA ARG A 130 4.99 8.77 -10.97
C ARG A 130 3.65 9.05 -10.31
N LYS A 131 3.62 10.03 -9.42
CA LYS A 131 2.38 10.53 -8.81
C LYS A 131 1.50 11.15 -9.89
N ILE A 132 0.27 10.65 -10.00
CA ILE A 132 -0.78 11.12 -10.91
C ILE A 132 -1.67 12.14 -10.19
N LYS A 133 -2.04 11.85 -8.94
CA LYS A 133 -3.03 12.63 -8.21
C LYS A 133 -2.75 12.67 -6.72
N GLU A 134 -3.20 13.73 -6.07
CA GLU A 134 -3.17 13.90 -4.63
C GLU A 134 -4.47 14.58 -4.18
N ASP A 135 -5.22 13.93 -3.30
CA ASP A 135 -6.50 14.42 -2.77
C ASP A 135 -6.50 14.40 -1.24
N MET A 136 -7.09 15.41 -0.60
CA MET A 136 -7.51 15.30 0.81
C MET A 136 -8.82 14.51 0.86
N VAL A 137 -8.83 13.36 1.51
CA VAL A 137 -10.01 12.47 1.57
C VAL A 137 -10.82 12.63 2.85
N ALA A 138 -10.16 13.00 3.95
CA ALA A 138 -10.86 13.21 5.21
C ALA A 138 -10.07 14.19 6.10
N SER A 139 -10.79 14.97 6.91
CA SER A 139 -10.19 15.74 8.00
C SER A 139 -11.07 15.58 9.23
N MET A 140 -10.45 15.29 10.37
CA MET A 140 -11.13 15.09 11.64
C MET A 140 -11.06 16.34 12.50
N GLN A 141 -11.88 16.36 13.55
CA GLN A 141 -11.89 17.44 14.53
C GLN A 141 -10.51 17.64 15.18
N ARG A 142 -10.32 18.85 15.71
CA ARG A 142 -9.09 19.19 16.42
C ARG A 142 -8.95 18.31 17.65
N VAL A 143 -7.78 17.70 17.79
CA VAL A 143 -7.40 16.94 18.98
C VAL A 143 -7.00 17.92 20.08
N SER A 144 -7.68 17.83 21.23
CA SER A 144 -7.31 18.54 22.46
C SER A 144 -6.14 17.85 23.17
N MET A 145 -5.45 18.54 24.09
CA MET A 145 -4.29 17.97 24.80
C MET A 145 -4.65 16.70 25.59
N GLY A 146 -5.80 16.68 26.28
CA GLY A 146 -6.27 15.48 27.01
C GLY A 146 -6.51 14.30 26.08
N LYS A 147 -7.14 14.53 24.91
CA LYS A 147 -7.30 13.49 23.88
C LYS A 147 -5.95 13.03 23.32
N ALA A 148 -5.02 13.95 23.08
CA ALA A 148 -3.67 13.62 22.60
C ALA A 148 -2.93 12.67 23.57
N TYR A 149 -3.01 12.97 24.87
CA TYR A 149 -2.41 12.13 25.90
C TYR A 149 -3.05 10.74 25.95
N GLY A 150 -4.38 10.67 25.95
CA GLY A 150 -5.09 9.39 25.91
C GLY A 150 -4.82 8.56 24.64
N MET A 151 -4.52 9.18 23.51
CA MET A 151 -4.09 8.45 22.30
C MET A 151 -2.65 7.93 22.40
N ALA A 152 -1.74 8.70 22.99
CA ALA A 152 -0.33 8.33 23.10
C ALA A 152 -0.08 7.26 24.17
N PHE A 153 -0.80 7.32 25.29
CA PHE A 153 -0.54 6.50 26.47
C PHE A 153 -1.73 5.65 26.93
N GLY A 154 -2.94 5.98 26.50
CA GLY A 154 -4.18 5.33 26.94
C GLY A 154 -4.84 4.45 25.89
N GLY A 155 -4.23 4.26 24.71
CA GLY A 155 -4.78 3.44 23.62
C GLY A 155 -6.09 3.99 23.00
N LEU A 156 -6.46 5.24 23.28
CA LEU A 156 -7.67 5.83 22.69
C LEU A 156 -7.50 5.99 21.18
N SER A 157 -8.54 5.64 20.42
CA SER A 157 -8.57 5.92 18.98
C SER A 157 -9.12 7.33 18.72
N VAL A 158 -8.68 7.95 17.63
CA VAL A 158 -9.22 9.25 17.15
C VAL A 158 -10.72 9.10 16.79
N LEU A 159 -11.17 7.88 16.50
CA LEU A 159 -12.53 7.53 16.08
C LEU A 159 -13.47 7.43 17.30
N THR A 160 -13.59 8.48 18.10
CA THR A 160 -14.76 8.59 18.98
C THR A 160 -15.91 9.07 18.12
N THR A 161 -16.63 8.14 17.51
CA THR A 161 -17.89 8.39 16.81
C THR A 161 -18.85 9.05 17.80
N THR A 162 -19.08 10.35 17.69
CA THR A 162 -20.33 10.94 18.14
C THR A 162 -21.41 10.37 17.24
N ARG A 163 -21.99 9.23 17.62
CA ARG A 163 -23.32 8.85 17.14
C ARG A 163 -24.25 9.92 17.71
N LYS A 164 -24.71 10.82 16.85
CA LYS A 164 -25.98 11.48 17.06
C LYS A 164 -27.06 10.58 16.49
#